data_AF-A0A928E5Y6-F1
#
_entry.id   AF-A0A928E5Y6-F1
#
_cell.length_a   1.000
_cell.length_b   1.000
_cell.length_c   1.000
_cell.angle_alpha   90.00
_cell.angle_beta   90.00
_cell.angle_gamma   90.00
#
_symmetry.space_group_name_H-M   'P 1'
#
loop_
_entity.id
_entity.type
_entity.pdbx_description
1 polymer ?
#
loop_
_entity_poly.entity_id
_entity_poly.type
_entity_poly.pdbx_seq_one_letter_code
_entity_poly.pdbx_strand_id
1 'polypeptide(L)'
;MSKFRQYSFRAGGLVTMPIGSKEENKKSKETLVLDCFLSTKIGQTWYSRNKFVNRQDCEEPDFIFIDANNQTHGLELVQFVRPGGDWQQINRTMQHIVEQVHAYFLKKNRNIGLVVDAINKEHLQTISLVPRYSGITKLEEKPESIKNKIIKAIETEMAANKTFIRTSIDLGSHWLRISASTSFDTELRPTFNCERMYFDLQPEHIQNLITKKNALLDGYLHKCNKCSLLVVVDNENNCFSPMTITQSVLNNQYASKFENLFLACIDGDSSKGYKLRKLQTTKPSKPLSRI
;
A
#
# COMPACT_ATOMS: atom_id res chain seq x y z
N MET A 1 15.77 28.55 -6.60
CA MET A 1 16.30 27.20 -6.36
C MET A 1 15.25 26.18 -6.74
N SER A 2 15.39 25.53 -7.89
CA SER A 2 14.59 24.38 -8.30
C SER A 2 14.88 23.22 -7.35
N LYS A 3 13.85 22.72 -6.66
CA LYS A 3 13.95 21.51 -5.84
C LYS A 3 13.82 20.32 -6.79
N PHE A 4 14.65 19.30 -6.60
CA PHE A 4 14.61 18.06 -7.36
C PHE A 4 14.32 16.90 -6.39
N ARG A 5 13.58 15.88 -6.84
CA ARG A 5 13.55 14.58 -6.15
C ARG A 5 14.45 13.61 -6.93
N GLN A 6 15.34 12.94 -6.21
CA GLN A 6 16.17 11.87 -6.76
C GLN A 6 15.42 10.55 -6.63
N TYR A 7 15.30 9.83 -7.76
CA TYR A 7 14.90 8.44 -7.79
C TYR A 7 16.07 7.62 -8.34
N SER A 8 16.41 6.52 -7.67
CA SER A 8 17.53 5.64 -8.00
C SER A 8 16.96 4.33 -8.55
N PHE A 9 17.16 4.06 -9.83
CA PHE A 9 16.88 2.74 -10.41
C PHE A 9 18.10 2.24 -11.17
N ARG A 10 18.73 1.16 -10.71
CA ARG A 10 19.97 0.62 -11.32
C ARG A 10 19.81 0.06 -12.73
N ALA A 11 18.58 -0.08 -13.24
CA ALA A 11 18.34 -0.46 -14.63
C ALA A 11 18.26 0.72 -15.61
N GLY A 12 18.33 1.98 -15.15
CA GLY A 12 18.18 3.18 -16.00
C GLY A 12 18.96 4.44 -15.58
N GLY A 13 19.70 4.40 -14.48
CA GLY A 13 20.47 5.55 -13.98
C GLY A 13 19.70 6.40 -12.96
N LEU A 14 20.38 7.44 -12.44
CA LEU A 14 19.79 8.44 -11.55
C LEU A 14 18.83 9.32 -12.36
N VAL A 15 17.53 9.27 -12.05
CA VAL A 15 16.54 10.16 -12.64
C VAL A 15 16.24 11.28 -11.65
N THR A 16 16.73 12.47 -11.94
CA THR A 16 16.38 13.69 -11.21
C THR A 16 15.12 14.30 -11.82
N MET A 17 14.04 14.36 -11.03
CA MET A 17 12.81 15.01 -11.47
C MET A 17 12.71 16.42 -10.90
N PRO A 18 12.48 17.46 -11.73
CA PRO A 18 12.16 18.79 -11.24
C PRO A 18 10.80 18.76 -10.50
N ILE A 19 10.69 19.49 -9.39
CA ILE A 19 9.40 19.70 -8.73
C ILE A 19 8.58 20.67 -9.59
N GLY A 20 7.65 20.12 -10.37
CA GLY A 20 6.69 20.85 -11.20
C GLY A 20 5.37 21.12 -10.48
N SER A 21 4.35 21.52 -11.25
CA SER A 21 2.95 21.57 -10.80
C SER A 21 2.47 20.18 -10.34
N LYS A 22 1.34 20.11 -9.62
CA LYS A 22 0.78 18.82 -9.14
C LYS A 22 0.52 17.85 -10.30
N GLU A 23 0.12 18.37 -11.45
CA GLU A 23 -0.16 17.60 -12.67
C GLU A 23 1.13 17.14 -13.36
N GLU A 24 2.13 18.02 -13.49
CA GLU A 24 3.45 17.67 -14.02
C GLU A 24 4.12 16.58 -13.18
N ASN A 25 4.01 16.67 -11.85
CA ASN A 25 4.52 15.65 -10.93
C ASN A 25 3.75 14.32 -11.04
N LYS A 26 2.46 14.34 -11.38
CA LYS A 26 1.64 13.14 -11.59
C LYS A 26 2.06 12.44 -12.89
N LYS A 27 2.11 13.17 -14.01
CA LYS A 27 2.51 12.62 -15.32
C LYS A 27 3.94 12.09 -15.33
N SER A 28 4.83 12.81 -14.65
CA SER A 28 6.19 12.39 -14.35
C SER A 28 6.26 11.01 -13.67
N LYS A 29 5.44 10.79 -12.64
CA LYS A 29 5.37 9.50 -11.93
C LYS A 29 4.78 8.40 -12.80
N GLU A 30 3.72 8.69 -13.54
CA GLU A 30 3.09 7.73 -14.46
C GLU A 30 4.10 7.26 -15.51
N THR A 31 4.89 8.19 -16.06
CA THR A 31 5.94 7.88 -17.05
C THR A 31 7.02 7.00 -16.44
N LEU A 32 7.50 7.33 -15.23
CA LEU A 32 8.48 6.51 -14.52
C LEU A 32 7.97 5.08 -14.28
N VAL A 33 6.72 4.94 -13.83
CA VAL A 33 6.08 3.64 -13.61
C VAL A 33 5.97 2.85 -14.91
N LEU A 34 5.60 3.51 -16.01
CA LEU A 34 5.57 2.89 -17.33
C LEU A 34 6.96 2.39 -17.74
N ASP A 35 8.00 3.21 -17.60
CA ASP A 35 9.37 2.84 -17.96
C ASP A 35 9.86 1.66 -17.10
N CYS A 36 9.56 1.67 -15.80
CA CYS A 36 9.80 0.53 -14.91
C CYS A 36 9.11 -0.74 -15.41
N PHE A 37 7.85 -0.68 -15.85
CA PHE A 37 7.15 -1.83 -16.41
C PHE A 37 7.75 -2.28 -17.75
N LEU A 38 8.06 -1.35 -18.65
CA LEU A 38 8.64 -1.64 -19.97
C LEU A 38 10.06 -2.21 -19.88
N SER A 39 10.78 -1.96 -18.77
CA SER A 39 12.07 -2.62 -18.50
C SER A 39 11.91 -4.11 -18.10
N THR A 40 10.72 -4.54 -17.69
CA THR A 40 10.47 -5.95 -17.32
C THR A 40 10.33 -6.83 -18.56
N LYS A 41 10.64 -8.12 -18.44
CA LYS A 41 10.45 -9.10 -19.53
C LYS A 41 9.03 -9.11 -20.08
N ILE A 42 8.01 -8.96 -19.22
CA ILE A 42 6.60 -8.92 -19.63
C ILE A 42 6.29 -7.64 -20.41
N GLY A 43 6.75 -6.49 -19.93
CA GLY A 43 6.58 -5.20 -20.61
C GLY A 43 7.26 -5.18 -21.98
N GLN A 44 8.53 -5.59 -22.04
CA GLN A 44 9.28 -5.73 -23.30
C GLN A 44 8.56 -6.66 -24.28
N THR A 45 8.12 -7.83 -23.82
CA THR A 45 7.40 -8.79 -24.65
C THR A 45 6.10 -8.21 -25.20
N TRP A 46 5.34 -7.49 -24.38
CA TRP A 46 4.11 -6.83 -24.82
C TRP A 46 4.40 -5.72 -25.83
N TYR A 47 5.39 -4.87 -25.57
CA TYR A 47 5.78 -3.78 -26.45
C TYR A 47 6.25 -4.29 -27.82
N SER A 48 7.18 -5.26 -27.84
CA SER A 48 7.73 -5.80 -29.08
C SER A 48 6.70 -6.61 -29.88
N ARG A 49 5.83 -7.40 -29.22
CA ARG A 49 4.80 -8.20 -29.93
C ARG A 49 3.78 -7.34 -30.65
N ASN A 50 3.41 -6.21 -30.08
CA ASN A 50 2.50 -5.27 -30.73
C ASN A 50 3.20 -4.33 -31.71
N LYS A 51 4.53 -4.35 -31.81
CA LYS A 51 5.31 -3.54 -32.75
C LYS A 51 4.97 -2.04 -32.65
N PHE A 52 4.93 -1.51 -31.43
CA PHE A 52 4.66 -0.10 -31.20
C PHE A 52 5.78 0.78 -31.77
N VAL A 53 5.38 1.78 -32.55
CA VAL A 53 6.27 2.73 -33.24
C VAL A 53 6.17 4.15 -32.67
N ASN A 54 5.08 4.46 -31.97
CA ASN A 54 4.86 5.76 -31.35
C ASN A 54 4.13 5.62 -29.99
N ARG A 55 4.34 6.61 -29.10
CA ARG A 55 3.68 6.76 -27.79
C ARG A 55 3.18 8.20 -27.65
N GLN A 56 1.95 8.34 -27.17
CA GLN A 56 1.34 9.62 -26.81
C GLN A 56 0.84 9.55 -25.37
N ASP A 57 1.14 10.58 -24.59
CA ASP A 57 0.56 10.73 -23.26
C ASP A 57 -0.89 11.20 -23.41
N CYS A 58 -1.80 10.64 -22.61
CA CYS A 58 -3.21 11.01 -22.62
C CYS A 58 -3.74 11.02 -21.17
N GLU A 59 -4.88 11.65 -20.92
CA GLU A 59 -5.48 11.64 -19.58
C GLU A 59 -6.27 10.36 -19.31
N GLU A 60 -6.93 9.81 -20.34
CA GLU A 60 -7.81 8.65 -20.21
C GLU A 60 -7.92 7.94 -21.58
N PRO A 61 -7.23 6.80 -21.82
CA PRO A 61 -6.31 6.13 -20.89
C PRO A 61 -5.02 6.92 -20.66
N ASP A 62 -4.24 6.58 -19.61
CA ASP A 62 -3.00 7.31 -19.25
C ASP A 62 -1.96 7.38 -20.39
N PHE A 63 -1.90 6.34 -21.23
CA PHE A 63 -1.02 6.28 -22.40
C PHE A 63 -1.72 5.68 -23.62
N ILE A 64 -1.34 6.16 -24.81
CA ILE A 64 -1.74 5.59 -26.09
C ILE A 64 -0.48 5.20 -26.86
N PHE A 65 -0.44 3.95 -27.32
CA PHE A 65 0.60 3.44 -28.21
C PHE A 65 0.03 3.23 -29.60
N ILE A 66 0.84 3.53 -30.64
CA ILE A 66 0.46 3.34 -32.03
C ILE A 66 1.34 2.23 -32.60
N ASP A 67 0.74 1.20 -33.19
CA ASP A 67 1.47 0.14 -33.88
C ASP A 67 1.79 0.48 -35.34
N ALA A 68 2.59 -0.35 -35.99
CA ALA A 68 2.97 -0.18 -37.39
C ALA A 68 1.78 -0.20 -38.38
N ASN A 69 0.61 -0.70 -37.96
CA ASN A 69 -0.63 -0.69 -38.76
C ASN A 69 -1.54 0.49 -38.39
N ASN A 70 -1.02 1.48 -37.66
CA ASN A 70 -1.74 2.64 -37.18
C ASN A 70 -2.93 2.30 -36.25
N GLN A 71 -2.92 1.12 -35.60
CA GLN A 71 -3.88 0.80 -34.55
C GLN A 71 -3.42 1.45 -33.24
N THR A 72 -4.39 1.93 -32.48
CA THR A 72 -4.19 2.60 -31.19
C THR A 72 -4.47 1.65 -30.04
N HIS A 73 -3.50 1.56 -29.12
CA HIS A 73 -3.53 0.67 -27.97
C HIS A 73 -3.38 1.49 -26.69
N GLY A 74 -4.45 1.59 -25.92
CA GLY A 74 -4.46 2.25 -24.63
C GLY A 74 -3.78 1.41 -23.53
N LEU A 75 -3.10 2.08 -22.62
CA LEU A 75 -2.65 1.51 -21.36
C LEU A 75 -3.13 2.41 -20.21
N GLU A 76 -4.03 1.87 -19.40
CA GLU A 76 -4.52 2.50 -18.18
C GLU A 76 -3.68 2.04 -16.98
N LEU A 77 -3.21 2.96 -16.16
CA LEU A 77 -2.52 2.67 -14.91
C LEU A 77 -3.49 2.75 -13.72
N VAL A 78 -3.28 1.87 -12.75
CA VAL A 78 -3.91 2.01 -11.44
C VAL A 78 -2.94 1.61 -10.35
N GLN A 79 -2.62 2.56 -9.46
CA GLN A 79 -1.84 2.26 -8.28
C GLN A 79 -2.71 1.49 -7.27
N PHE A 80 -2.22 0.34 -6.82
CA PHE A 80 -2.82 -0.38 -5.73
C PHE A 80 -2.54 0.35 -4.41
N VAL A 81 -3.60 0.74 -3.72
CA VAL A 81 -3.53 1.30 -2.37
C VAL A 81 -4.15 0.29 -1.43
N ARG A 82 -3.41 -0.04 -0.36
CA ARG A 82 -3.83 -1.02 0.63
C ARG A 82 -5.20 -0.63 1.25
N PRO A 83 -6.17 -1.56 1.31
CA PRO A 83 -7.44 -1.35 2.02
C PRO A 83 -7.23 -1.20 3.53
N GLY A 84 -8.03 -0.34 4.18
CA GLY A 84 -8.01 -0.20 5.64
C GLY A 84 -7.43 1.10 6.19
N GLY A 85 -7.45 2.20 5.43
CA GLY A 85 -7.09 3.53 5.95
C GLY A 85 -5.59 3.80 6.06
N ASP A 86 -5.25 5.06 6.34
CA ASP A 86 -3.86 5.50 6.51
C ASP A 86 -3.33 4.97 7.85
N TRP A 87 -2.67 3.81 7.84
CA TRP A 87 -1.97 3.30 9.03
C TRP A 87 -1.01 4.32 9.61
N GLN A 88 -0.41 5.21 8.80
CA GLN A 88 0.42 6.26 9.37
C GLN A 88 -0.42 7.22 10.19
N GLN A 89 -1.66 7.49 9.79
CA GLN A 89 -2.60 8.24 10.60
C GLN A 89 -2.90 7.50 11.91
N ILE A 90 -3.09 6.17 11.88
CA ILE A 90 -3.28 5.37 13.11
C ILE A 90 -2.03 5.43 13.99
N ASN A 91 -0.85 5.19 13.45
CA ASN A 91 0.41 5.26 14.19
C ASN A 91 0.70 6.66 14.73
N ARG A 92 0.46 7.72 13.95
CA ARG A 92 0.58 9.11 14.41
C ARG A 92 -0.42 9.41 15.52
N THR A 93 -1.65 8.93 15.39
CA THR A 93 -2.69 9.09 16.42
C THR A 93 -2.30 8.37 17.70
N MET A 94 -1.84 7.12 17.60
CA MET A 94 -1.39 6.33 18.74
C MET A 94 -0.14 6.93 19.39
N GLN A 95 0.87 7.32 18.60
CA GLN A 95 2.04 8.02 19.10
C GLN A 95 1.63 9.31 19.85
N HIS A 96 0.71 10.09 19.30
CA HIS A 96 0.19 11.28 19.97
C HIS A 96 -0.55 10.96 21.28
N ILE A 97 -1.32 9.88 21.32
CA ILE A 97 -1.94 9.39 22.57
C ILE A 97 -0.86 9.08 23.61
N VAL A 98 0.19 8.33 23.24
CA VAL A 98 1.27 7.97 24.17
C VAL A 98 2.01 9.22 24.66
N GLU A 99 2.24 10.21 23.80
CA GLU A 99 2.80 11.52 24.18
C GLU A 99 1.90 12.27 25.17
N GLN A 100 0.58 12.27 24.96
CA GLN A 100 -0.38 12.87 25.89
C GLN A 100 -0.41 12.15 27.25
N VAL A 101 -0.30 10.82 27.25
CA VAL A 101 -0.19 10.03 28.49
C VAL A 101 1.07 10.41 29.25
N HIS A 102 2.22 10.48 28.56
CA HIS A 102 3.48 10.90 29.18
C HIS A 102 3.36 12.31 29.79
N ALA A 103 2.81 13.27 29.02
CA ALA A 103 2.58 14.63 29.50
C ALA A 103 1.66 14.70 30.73
N TYR A 104 0.69 13.79 30.85
CA TYR A 104 -0.14 13.69 32.05
C TYR A 104 0.67 13.33 33.30
N PHE A 105 1.57 12.35 33.21
CA PHE A 105 2.41 11.95 34.34
C PHE A 105 3.48 12.99 34.68
N LEU A 106 4.08 13.64 33.68
CA LEU A 106 4.99 14.76 33.90
C LEU A 106 4.34 15.90 34.68
N LYS A 107 3.08 16.26 34.34
CA LYS A 107 2.31 17.29 35.10
C LYS A 107 2.06 16.90 36.56
N LYS A 108 2.13 15.62 36.90
CA LYS A 108 2.03 15.10 38.28
C LYS A 108 3.40 14.92 38.93
N ASN A 109 4.44 15.53 38.37
CA ASN A 109 5.84 15.43 38.83
C ASN A 109 6.37 13.99 38.84
N ARG A 110 5.96 13.19 37.83
CA ARG A 110 6.41 11.80 37.64
C ARG A 110 7.03 11.68 36.25
N ASN A 111 8.36 11.61 36.19
CA ASN A 111 9.06 11.27 34.96
C ASN A 111 8.95 9.76 34.74
N ILE A 112 8.32 9.35 33.64
CA ILE A 112 8.14 7.93 33.32
C ILE A 112 8.70 7.63 31.94
N GLY A 113 9.53 6.59 31.83
CA GLY A 113 9.83 6.00 30.53
C GLY A 113 8.62 5.18 30.09
N LEU A 114 8.06 5.45 28.91
CA LEU A 114 6.82 4.83 28.44
C LEU A 114 7.00 4.24 27.03
N VAL A 115 6.77 2.94 26.91
CA VAL A 115 6.69 2.21 25.65
C VAL A 115 5.33 1.51 25.58
N VAL A 116 4.64 1.69 24.46
CA VAL A 116 3.39 0.99 24.18
C VAL A 116 3.55 0.17 22.91
N ASP A 117 3.48 -1.15 23.04
CA ASP A 117 3.55 -2.08 21.92
C ASP A 117 2.15 -2.56 21.53
N ALA A 118 1.87 -2.60 20.24
CA ALA A 118 0.70 -3.30 19.75
C ALA A 118 1.00 -4.81 19.63
N ILE A 119 0.18 -5.63 20.28
CA ILE A 119 0.34 -7.09 20.39
C ILE A 119 -0.78 -7.80 19.63
N ASN A 120 -0.40 -8.76 18.80
CA ASN A 120 -1.33 -9.68 18.17
C ASN A 120 -1.85 -10.68 19.22
N LYS A 121 -3.17 -10.80 19.35
CA LYS A 121 -3.81 -11.70 20.34
C LYS A 121 -3.64 -13.18 20.06
N GLU A 122 -3.61 -13.56 18.79
CA GLU A 122 -3.47 -14.95 18.34
C GLU A 122 -2.06 -15.50 18.63
N HIS A 123 -1.03 -14.69 18.37
CA HIS A 123 0.37 -15.11 18.52
C HIS A 123 1.04 -14.63 19.81
N LEU A 124 0.37 -13.78 20.61
CA LEU A 124 0.85 -13.22 21.88
C LEU A 124 2.19 -12.46 21.80
N GLN A 125 2.58 -12.07 20.58
CA GLN A 125 3.83 -11.40 20.26
C GLN A 125 3.56 -9.97 19.79
N THR A 126 4.57 -9.11 19.92
CA THR A 126 4.54 -7.77 19.32
C THR A 126 4.33 -7.93 17.82
N ILE A 127 3.45 -7.10 17.26
CA ILE A 127 3.10 -7.15 15.84
C ILE A 127 4.34 -7.12 14.93
N SER A 128 5.40 -6.42 15.35
CA SER A 128 6.68 -6.34 14.64
C SER A 128 7.44 -7.66 14.51
N LEU A 129 7.12 -8.65 15.34
CA LEU A 129 7.75 -9.96 15.40
C LEU A 129 6.91 -11.06 14.76
N VAL A 130 5.65 -10.78 14.41
CA VAL A 130 4.76 -11.76 13.78
C VAL A 130 4.94 -11.70 12.26
N PRO A 131 5.46 -12.77 11.62
CA PRO A 131 5.50 -12.85 10.17
C PRO A 131 4.07 -12.76 9.62
N ARG A 132 3.85 -11.93 8.61
CA ARG A 132 2.57 -11.84 7.87
C ARG A 132 1.37 -11.30 8.66
N TYR A 133 1.59 -10.50 9.70
CA TYR A 133 0.48 -9.77 10.32
C TYR A 133 0.16 -8.46 9.61
N SER A 134 -1.13 -8.21 9.39
CA SER A 134 -1.65 -7.03 8.71
C SER A 134 -1.60 -5.77 9.58
N GLY A 135 -1.29 -5.86 10.87
CA GLY A 135 -1.21 -4.71 11.78
C GLY A 135 -2.58 -4.13 12.14
N ILE A 136 -2.56 -2.96 12.80
CA ILE A 136 -3.79 -2.25 13.19
C ILE A 136 -4.32 -1.49 11.96
N THR A 137 -5.48 -1.91 11.45
CA THR A 137 -6.16 -1.28 10.30
C THR A 137 -7.28 -0.32 10.71
N LYS A 138 -7.66 -0.33 11.99
CA LYS A 138 -8.63 0.61 12.55
C LYS A 138 -8.46 0.72 14.06
N LEU A 139 -8.78 1.88 14.61
CA LEU A 139 -9.00 2.03 16.05
C LEU A 139 -10.46 1.67 16.35
N GLU A 140 -10.67 0.69 17.22
CA GLU A 140 -12.02 0.28 17.62
C GLU A 140 -12.63 1.20 18.68
N GLU A 141 -11.79 2.06 19.26
CA GLU A 141 -12.18 3.00 20.29
C GLU A 141 -11.71 4.42 19.95
N LYS A 142 -12.40 5.41 20.54
CA LYS A 142 -12.00 6.82 20.41
C LYS A 142 -10.63 7.04 21.07
N PRO A 143 -9.75 7.88 20.49
CA PRO A 143 -8.43 8.22 21.06
C PRO A 143 -8.45 8.55 22.56
N GLU A 144 -9.45 9.33 22.99
CA GLU A 144 -9.62 9.73 24.39
C GLU A 144 -9.88 8.53 25.33
N SER A 145 -10.67 7.55 24.89
CA SER A 145 -10.92 6.31 25.66
C SER A 145 -9.64 5.53 25.85
N ILE A 146 -8.86 5.37 24.77
CA ILE A 146 -7.59 4.65 24.77
C ILE A 146 -6.61 5.34 25.74
N LYS A 147 -6.46 6.66 25.63
CA LYS A 147 -5.62 7.46 26.54
C LYS A 147 -5.96 7.22 28.00
N ASN A 148 -7.24 7.32 28.35
CA ASN A 148 -7.70 7.18 29.74
C ASN A 148 -7.52 5.75 30.26
N LYS A 149 -7.68 4.72 29.41
CA LYS A 149 -7.37 3.33 29.76
C LYS A 149 -5.88 3.13 30.07
N ILE A 150 -4.99 3.69 29.26
CA ILE A 150 -3.54 3.60 29.49
C ILE A 150 -3.17 4.27 30.82
N ILE A 151 -3.66 5.50 31.06
CA ILE A 151 -3.43 6.24 32.32
C ILE A 151 -3.87 5.40 33.51
N LYS A 152 -5.11 4.91 33.48
CA LYS A 152 -5.67 4.13 34.58
C LYS A 152 -4.86 2.85 34.85
N ALA A 153 -4.40 2.17 33.80
CA ALA A 153 -3.60 0.95 33.94
C ALA A 153 -2.25 1.24 34.62
N ILE A 154 -1.57 2.32 34.25
CA ILE A 154 -0.31 2.75 34.88
C ILE A 154 -0.57 3.18 36.33
N GLU A 155 -1.57 4.01 36.61
CA GLU A 155 -1.88 4.48 37.97
C GLU A 155 -2.22 3.32 38.91
N THR A 156 -2.94 2.31 38.43
CA THR A 156 -3.28 1.10 39.22
C THR A 156 -2.01 0.35 39.65
N GLU A 157 -1.06 0.15 38.73
CA GLU A 157 0.18 -0.56 39.03
C GLU A 157 1.13 0.28 39.92
N MET A 158 1.15 1.60 39.75
CA MET A 158 1.89 2.51 40.63
C MET A 158 1.33 2.52 42.06
N ALA A 159 0.01 2.43 42.22
CA ALA A 159 -0.63 2.34 43.54
C ALA A 159 -0.20 1.07 44.31
N ALA A 160 0.23 0.03 43.59
CA ALA A 160 0.83 -1.17 44.16
C ALA A 160 2.35 -1.05 44.42
N ASN A 161 2.89 0.18 44.45
CA ASN A 161 4.30 0.50 44.66
C ASN A 161 5.28 -0.13 43.65
N LYS A 162 4.82 -0.42 42.42
CA LYS A 162 5.69 -0.93 41.37
C LYS A 162 6.43 0.22 40.67
N THR A 163 7.75 0.09 40.56
CA THR A 163 8.64 1.02 39.83
C THR A 163 8.84 0.61 38.36
N PHE A 164 8.59 -0.66 38.04
CA PHE A 164 8.51 -1.20 36.69
C PHE A 164 7.12 -1.78 36.48
N ILE A 165 6.44 -1.29 35.45
CA ILE A 165 5.05 -1.55 35.14
C ILE A 165 5.01 -2.27 33.81
N ARG A 166 4.40 -3.45 33.79
CA ARG A 166 4.08 -4.16 32.56
C ARG A 166 2.64 -4.65 32.65
N THR A 167 1.76 -4.02 31.88
CA THR A 167 0.33 -4.34 31.85
C THR A 167 -0.17 -4.38 30.42
N SER A 168 -1.39 -4.83 30.21
CA SER A 168 -2.00 -4.88 28.88
C SER A 168 -3.44 -4.40 28.94
N ILE A 169 -3.85 -3.64 27.93
CA ILE A 169 -5.25 -3.25 27.73
C ILE A 169 -5.78 -3.87 26.46
N ASP A 170 -7.04 -4.28 26.50
CA ASP A 170 -7.74 -4.90 25.38
C ASP A 170 -8.50 -3.83 24.57
N LEU A 171 -8.23 -3.76 23.26
CA LEU A 171 -8.90 -2.89 22.28
C LEU A 171 -9.72 -3.67 21.24
N GLY A 172 -10.18 -4.88 21.59
CA GLY A 172 -11.03 -5.73 20.75
C GLY A 172 -10.24 -6.58 19.74
N SER A 173 -9.66 -5.98 18.71
CA SER A 173 -8.86 -6.72 17.71
C SER A 173 -7.42 -7.01 18.15
N HIS A 174 -6.87 -6.21 19.05
CA HIS A 174 -5.47 -6.30 19.48
C HIS A 174 -5.34 -5.94 20.96
N TRP A 175 -4.19 -6.29 21.55
CA TRP A 175 -3.80 -5.78 22.86
C TRP A 175 -2.79 -4.65 22.72
N LEU A 176 -2.84 -3.69 23.62
CA LEU A 176 -1.73 -2.78 23.85
C LEU A 176 -0.97 -3.23 25.09
N ARG A 177 0.28 -3.62 24.91
CA ARG A 177 1.19 -3.90 26.02
C ARG A 177 1.86 -2.61 26.41
N ILE A 178 1.65 -2.21 27.65
CA ILE A 178 2.18 -0.99 28.23
C ILE A 178 3.37 -1.39 29.10
N SER A 179 4.54 -0.86 28.77
CA SER A 179 5.75 -0.98 29.57
C SER A 179 6.13 0.41 30.05
N ALA A 180 6.10 0.64 31.35
CA ALA A 180 6.49 1.91 31.95
C ALA A 180 7.48 1.71 33.09
N SER A 181 8.37 2.66 33.30
CA SER A 181 9.19 2.70 34.52
C SER A 181 9.34 4.13 35.01
N THR A 182 9.34 4.26 36.33
CA THR A 182 9.37 5.52 37.08
C THR A 182 10.78 5.87 37.55
N SER A 183 11.78 5.07 37.17
CA SER A 183 13.16 5.12 37.68
C SER A 183 14.10 5.72 36.64
N PHE A 184 13.71 6.85 36.04
CA PHE A 184 14.54 7.53 35.04
C PHE A 184 14.85 8.96 35.47
N ASP A 185 16.15 9.25 35.57
CA ASP A 185 16.68 10.59 35.85
C ASP A 185 16.70 11.48 34.59
N THR A 186 16.54 10.87 33.41
CA THR A 186 16.46 11.56 32.11
C THR A 186 15.06 11.46 31.52
N GLU A 187 14.56 12.54 30.94
CA GLU A 187 13.31 12.51 30.18
C GLU A 187 13.48 11.63 28.94
N LEU A 188 12.74 10.52 28.90
CA LEU A 188 12.74 9.61 27.76
C LEU A 188 11.55 9.93 26.87
N ARG A 189 11.79 9.98 25.55
CA ARG A 189 10.71 10.16 24.60
C ARG A 189 9.78 8.94 24.67
N PRO A 190 8.47 9.12 24.90
CA PRO A 190 7.52 8.02 24.88
C PRO A 190 7.37 7.48 23.46
N THR A 191 7.20 6.17 23.31
CA THR A 191 7.15 5.51 22.00
C THR A 191 5.98 4.56 21.87
N PHE A 192 5.28 4.65 20.74
CA PHE A 192 4.35 3.65 20.27
C PHE A 192 4.99 2.77 19.20
N ASN A 193 5.10 1.48 19.47
CA ASN A 193 5.68 0.49 18.56
C ASN A 193 4.58 -0.31 17.85
N CYS A 194 4.40 -0.01 16.56
CA CYS A 194 3.59 -0.82 15.64
C CYS A 194 4.30 -0.88 14.27
N GLU A 195 5.59 -1.20 14.30
CA GLU A 195 6.39 -1.31 13.08
C GLU A 195 6.20 -2.67 12.44
N ARG A 196 6.05 -2.68 11.12
CA ARG A 196 5.84 -3.84 10.24
C ARG A 196 4.41 -4.31 10.13
N MET A 197 3.81 -3.98 8.99
CA MET A 197 2.59 -4.62 8.54
C MET A 197 2.86 -5.31 7.22
N TYR A 198 2.95 -6.63 7.27
CA TYR A 198 2.99 -7.40 6.05
C TYR A 198 1.61 -7.36 5.40
N PHE A 199 1.57 -7.13 4.09
CA PHE A 199 0.35 -7.21 3.33
C PHE A 199 0.54 -8.15 2.15
N ASP A 200 -0.01 -9.35 2.30
CA ASP A 200 -0.11 -10.32 1.22
C ASP A 200 -1.27 -9.88 0.32
N LEU A 201 -0.94 -9.44 -0.90
CA LEU A 201 -1.94 -9.07 -1.89
C LEU A 201 -2.80 -10.30 -2.21
N GLN A 202 -4.12 -10.12 -2.22
CA GLN A 202 -5.08 -11.18 -2.46
C GLN A 202 -5.85 -10.94 -3.76
N PRO A 203 -6.36 -12.00 -4.41
CA PRO A 203 -7.10 -11.87 -5.66
C PRO A 203 -8.28 -10.89 -5.60
N GLU A 204 -9.06 -10.89 -4.53
CA GLU A 204 -10.22 -10.01 -4.34
C GLU A 204 -9.84 -8.53 -4.37
N HIS A 205 -8.65 -8.17 -3.87
CA HIS A 205 -8.16 -6.80 -3.89
C HIS A 205 -7.93 -6.31 -5.31
N ILE A 206 -7.34 -7.15 -6.16
CA ILE A 206 -7.12 -6.86 -7.58
C ILE A 206 -8.44 -6.89 -8.36
N GLN A 207 -9.32 -7.86 -8.08
CA GLN A 207 -10.63 -7.94 -8.73
C GLN A 207 -11.48 -6.70 -8.45
N ASN A 208 -11.44 -6.15 -7.23
CA ASN A 208 -12.15 -4.92 -6.89
C ASN A 208 -11.65 -3.71 -7.70
N LEU A 209 -10.34 -3.58 -7.91
CA LEU A 209 -9.79 -2.53 -8.78
C LEU A 209 -10.21 -2.72 -10.24
N ILE A 210 -10.11 -3.94 -10.74
CA ILE A 210 -10.53 -4.29 -12.10
C ILE A 210 -12.01 -3.96 -12.31
N THR A 211 -12.88 -4.32 -11.38
CA THR A 211 -14.33 -4.02 -11.46
C THR A 211 -14.58 -2.52 -11.58
N LYS A 212 -13.88 -1.69 -10.79
CA LYS A 212 -13.99 -0.23 -10.88
C LYS A 212 -13.52 0.29 -12.24
N LYS A 213 -12.39 -0.20 -12.75
CA LYS A 213 -11.84 0.24 -14.04
C LYS A 213 -12.63 -0.31 -15.24
N ASN A 214 -13.24 -1.49 -15.14
CA ASN A 214 -14.14 -2.03 -16.16
C ASN A 214 -15.35 -1.12 -16.41
N ALA A 215 -15.81 -0.37 -15.40
CA ALA A 215 -16.92 0.58 -15.54
C ALA A 215 -16.53 1.82 -16.37
N LEU A 216 -15.23 2.11 -16.50
CA LEU A 216 -14.68 3.26 -17.24
C LEU A 216 -14.16 2.86 -18.63
N LEU A 217 -14.14 1.56 -18.95
CA LEU A 217 -13.49 1.03 -20.16
C LEU A 217 -14.07 1.62 -21.45
N ASP A 218 -15.38 1.77 -21.54
CA ASP A 218 -16.02 2.31 -22.75
C ASP A 218 -15.51 3.73 -23.05
N GLY A 219 -15.26 4.53 -22.00
CA GLY A 219 -14.60 5.83 -22.09
C GLY A 219 -13.21 5.76 -22.72
N TYR A 220 -12.40 4.80 -22.29
CA TYR A 220 -11.04 4.59 -22.83
C TYR A 220 -11.09 4.15 -24.31
N LEU A 221 -12.04 3.29 -24.66
CA LEU A 221 -12.18 2.75 -26.02
C LEU A 221 -12.69 3.78 -27.05
N HIS A 222 -13.20 4.94 -26.61
CA HIS A 222 -13.45 6.05 -27.53
C HIS A 222 -12.17 6.67 -28.12
N LYS A 223 -11.03 6.52 -27.42
CA LYS A 223 -9.74 7.08 -27.84
C LYS A 223 -8.74 6.03 -28.34
N CYS A 224 -9.05 4.75 -28.18
CA CYS A 224 -8.17 3.67 -28.60
C CYS A 224 -8.94 2.44 -29.08
N ASN A 225 -8.36 1.65 -30.00
CA ASN A 225 -9.01 0.45 -30.50
C ASN A 225 -9.11 -0.65 -29.43
N LYS A 226 -8.12 -0.70 -28.54
CA LYS A 226 -8.05 -1.67 -27.46
C LYS A 226 -7.36 -1.05 -26.25
N CYS A 227 -7.75 -1.43 -25.05
CA CYS A 227 -7.13 -0.94 -23.83
C CYS A 227 -6.64 -2.10 -22.95
N SER A 228 -5.42 -2.00 -22.46
CA SER A 228 -4.85 -2.87 -21.43
C SER A 228 -4.86 -2.14 -20.08
N LEU A 229 -4.86 -2.91 -18.98
CA LEU A 229 -4.78 -2.38 -17.61
C LEU A 229 -3.47 -2.83 -16.97
N LEU A 230 -2.74 -1.89 -16.37
CA LEU A 230 -1.56 -2.15 -15.55
C LEU A 230 -1.84 -1.75 -14.10
N VAL A 231 -1.92 -2.77 -13.23
CA VAL A 231 -1.98 -2.55 -11.78
C VAL A 231 -0.57 -2.40 -11.23
N VAL A 232 -0.34 -1.36 -10.44
CA VAL A 232 0.99 -1.00 -9.94
C VAL A 232 1.03 -1.15 -8.43
N VAL A 233 1.94 -2.01 -7.96
CA VAL A 233 2.33 -2.14 -6.56
C VAL A 233 3.67 -1.44 -6.42
N ASP A 234 3.64 -0.22 -5.89
CA ASP A 234 4.83 0.59 -5.67
C ASP A 234 5.29 0.39 -4.22
N ASN A 235 6.35 -0.40 -4.00
CA ASN A 235 6.90 -0.66 -2.68
C ASN A 235 7.93 0.38 -2.22
N GLU A 236 8.37 1.30 -3.09
CA GLU A 236 9.33 2.35 -2.76
C GLU A 236 8.68 3.60 -2.18
N ASN A 237 7.56 3.98 -2.77
CA ASN A 237 6.79 5.13 -2.34
C ASN A 237 5.87 4.78 -1.17
N ASN A 238 6.06 3.59 -0.60
CA ASN A 238 5.26 3.10 0.48
C ASN A 238 5.72 3.72 1.80
N CYS A 239 4.83 4.57 2.28
CA CYS A 239 4.45 4.75 3.67
C CYS A 239 4.13 3.43 4.45
N PHE A 240 4.39 2.26 3.86
CA PHE A 240 3.97 0.92 4.26
C PHE A 240 5.16 -0.04 4.21
N SER A 241 5.08 -1.17 4.92
CA SER A 241 6.02 -2.28 4.67
C SER A 241 5.79 -2.89 3.28
N PRO A 242 6.78 -3.60 2.70
CA PRO A 242 6.65 -4.16 1.35
C PRO A 242 5.43 -5.06 1.23
N MET A 243 4.63 -4.85 0.17
CA MET A 243 3.53 -5.73 -0.18
C MET A 243 4.07 -6.97 -0.89
N THR A 244 3.58 -8.14 -0.48
CA THR A 244 3.96 -9.41 -1.09
C THR A 244 2.96 -9.77 -2.19
N ILE A 245 3.45 -10.01 -3.40
CA ILE A 245 2.66 -10.61 -4.48
C ILE A 245 2.57 -12.11 -4.23
N THR A 246 1.37 -12.60 -3.96
CA THR A 246 1.13 -14.03 -3.66
C THR A 246 0.96 -14.86 -4.93
N GLN A 247 1.21 -16.16 -4.83
CA GLN A 247 0.95 -17.08 -5.95
C GLN A 247 -0.54 -17.19 -6.30
N SER A 248 -1.43 -16.99 -5.32
CA SER A 248 -2.89 -16.96 -5.55
C SER A 248 -3.26 -15.82 -6.49
N VAL A 249 -2.69 -14.61 -6.31
CA VAL A 249 -2.87 -13.48 -7.24
C VAL A 249 -2.43 -13.83 -8.66
N LEU A 250 -1.26 -14.46 -8.81
CA LEU A 250 -0.72 -14.80 -10.13
C LEU A 250 -1.50 -15.92 -10.84
N ASN A 251 -2.08 -16.85 -10.07
CA ASN A 251 -2.82 -18.00 -10.60
C ASN A 251 -4.32 -17.72 -10.79
N ASN A 252 -4.86 -16.70 -10.14
CA ASN A 252 -6.28 -16.35 -10.21
C ASN A 252 -6.69 -15.93 -11.63
N GLN A 253 -7.93 -16.25 -12.00
CA GLN A 253 -8.57 -15.74 -13.22
C GLN A 253 -9.46 -14.55 -12.88
N TYR A 254 -9.15 -13.41 -13.49
CA TYR A 254 -9.84 -12.15 -13.23
C TYR A 254 -10.92 -11.87 -14.26
N ALA A 255 -12.10 -11.47 -13.81
CA ALA A 255 -13.17 -10.98 -14.66
C ALA A 255 -12.84 -9.56 -15.12
N SER A 256 -12.22 -9.44 -16.30
CA SER A 256 -11.79 -8.17 -16.88
C SER A 256 -12.23 -8.03 -18.33
N LYS A 257 -12.67 -6.82 -18.67
CA LYS A 257 -13.01 -6.42 -20.04
C LYS A 257 -11.80 -5.89 -20.83
N PHE A 258 -10.71 -5.50 -20.17
CA PHE A 258 -9.47 -5.01 -20.81
C PHE A 258 -8.79 -6.11 -21.64
N GLU A 259 -8.11 -5.77 -22.73
CA GLU A 259 -7.43 -6.74 -23.60
C GLU A 259 -6.39 -7.57 -22.84
N ASN A 260 -5.45 -6.89 -22.18
CA ASN A 260 -4.46 -7.50 -21.29
C ASN A 260 -4.59 -6.95 -19.88
N LEU A 261 -4.22 -7.79 -18.92
CA LEU A 261 -4.04 -7.42 -17.53
C LEU A 261 -2.58 -7.63 -17.14
N PHE A 262 -1.97 -6.58 -16.61
CA PHE A 262 -0.61 -6.61 -16.12
C PHE A 262 -0.57 -6.20 -14.65
N LEU A 263 0.41 -6.73 -13.95
CA LEU A 263 0.79 -6.28 -12.62
C LEU A 263 2.28 -5.95 -12.62
N ALA A 264 2.64 -4.76 -12.17
CA ALA A 264 4.03 -4.36 -11.93
C ALA A 264 4.25 -4.18 -10.43
N CYS A 265 5.31 -4.78 -9.91
CA CYS A 265 5.84 -4.54 -8.58
C CYS A 265 7.14 -3.75 -8.71
N ILE A 266 7.22 -2.58 -8.08
CA ILE A 266 8.39 -1.69 -8.11
C ILE A 266 9.01 -1.71 -6.71
N ASP A 267 10.24 -2.22 -6.61
CA ASP A 267 10.96 -2.51 -5.37
C ASP A 267 12.39 -1.93 -5.42
N GLY A 268 12.62 -0.75 -4.86
CA GLY A 268 13.90 -0.03 -4.74
C GLY A 268 14.75 0.02 -6.01
N ASP A 269 15.44 -1.08 -6.24
CA ASP A 269 16.42 -1.27 -7.31
C ASP A 269 15.90 -2.17 -8.43
N SER A 270 14.66 -2.66 -8.36
CA SER A 270 14.12 -3.66 -9.27
C SER A 270 12.65 -3.47 -9.59
N SER A 271 12.26 -3.87 -10.79
CA SER A 271 10.86 -3.99 -11.19
C SER A 271 10.56 -5.42 -11.62
N LYS A 272 9.38 -5.92 -11.24
CA LYS A 272 8.87 -7.23 -11.67
C LYS A 272 7.53 -7.04 -12.34
N GLY A 273 7.41 -7.57 -13.55
CA GLY A 273 6.18 -7.54 -14.34
C GLY A 273 5.55 -8.93 -14.41
N TYR A 274 4.24 -8.98 -14.28
CA TYR A 274 3.44 -10.20 -14.36
C TYR A 274 2.29 -10.00 -15.34
N LYS A 275 1.97 -11.04 -16.11
CA LYS A 275 0.74 -11.10 -16.89
C LYS A 275 -0.32 -11.84 -16.08
N LEU A 276 -1.40 -11.15 -15.72
CA LEU A 276 -2.51 -11.74 -14.97
C LEU A 276 -3.44 -12.51 -15.92
N ARG A 277 -4.06 -13.57 -15.42
CA ARG A 277 -4.96 -14.41 -16.22
C ARG A 277 -6.35 -13.78 -16.24
N LYS A 278 -6.95 -13.70 -17.42
CA LYS A 278 -8.34 -13.30 -17.58
C LYS A 278 -9.25 -14.52 -17.52
N LEU A 279 -10.42 -14.38 -16.91
CA LEU A 279 -11.50 -15.34 -17.03
C LEU A 279 -11.94 -15.39 -18.50
N GLN A 280 -11.87 -16.56 -19.13
CA GLN A 280 -12.38 -16.72 -20.49
C GLN A 280 -13.90 -16.71 -20.42
N THR A 281 -14.55 -15.69 -21.00
CA THR A 281 -15.97 -15.78 -21.30
C THR A 281 -16.13 -16.77 -22.46
N THR A 282 -16.66 -17.96 -22.18
CA THR A 282 -17.10 -18.87 -23.24
C THR A 282 -18.08 -18.12 -24.14
N LYS A 283 -17.81 -18.07 -25.45
CA LYS A 283 -18.81 -17.57 -26.40
C LYS A 283 -20.08 -18.42 -26.23
N PRO A 284 -21.29 -17.83 -26.17
CA PRO A 284 -22.51 -18.63 -26.26
C PRO A 284 -22.44 -19.41 -27.57
N SER A 285 -22.49 -20.74 -27.46
CA SER A 285 -22.64 -21.62 -28.62
C SER A 285 -23.86 -21.15 -29.40
N LYS A 286 -23.68 -20.79 -30.67
CA LYS A 286 -24.81 -20.53 -31.58
C LYS A 286 -25.79 -21.69 -31.43
N PRO A 287 -27.10 -21.44 -31.23
CA PRO A 287 -28.07 -22.52 -31.24
C PRO A 287 -27.96 -23.20 -32.61
N LEU A 288 -27.75 -24.50 -32.59
CA LEU A 288 -27.88 -25.35 -33.77
C LEU A 288 -29.30 -25.13 -34.31
N SER A 289 -29.41 -24.38 -35.41
CA SER A 289 -30.61 -24.37 -36.22
C SER A 289 -30.85 -25.80 -36.68
N ARG A 290 -31.88 -26.45 -36.12
CA ARG A 290 -32.38 -27.72 -36.63
C ARG A 290 -32.85 -27.47 -38.06
N ILE A 291 -32.22 -28.18 -39.01
CA ILE A 291 -32.76 -28.46 -40.34
C ILE A 291 -33.64 -29.70 -40.18
#